data_AF-A0A5C3QKT1-F1
#
_entry.id   AF-A0A5C3QKT1-F1
#
_cell.length_a   1.000
_cell.length_b   1.000
_cell.length_c   1.000
_cell.angle_alpha   90.00
_cell.angle_beta   90.00
_cell.angle_gamma   90.00
#
_symmetry.space_group_name_H-M   'P 1'
#
loop_
_entity.id
_entity.type
_entity.pdbx_description
1 polymer ?
#
loop_
_entity_poly.entity_id
_entity_poly.type
_entity_poly.pdbx_seq_one_letter_code
_entity_poly.pdbx_strand_id
1 'polypeptide(L)'
;MRLLRYMGDLHARTIVHPNSVHHCLGILIDEMISIEHISAIHALIESSTKTLWAEDPTVMMFDFIHAFTSHTRNVSNISVRGSDCVPQEIYKRVSGVVELVNGWKDELEHDVYGLSY
;
A
#
# COMPACT_ATOMS: atom_id res chain seq x y z
N MET A 1 3.49 12.67 6.57
CA MET A 1 3.03 11.88 5.41
C MET A 1 3.19 12.57 4.05
N ARG A 2 3.84 13.75 3.94
CA ARG A 2 4.06 14.39 2.63
C ARG A 2 5.14 13.70 1.79
N LEU A 3 6.16 13.11 2.43
CA LEU A 3 7.29 12.47 1.75
C LEU A 3 6.90 11.23 0.95
N LEU A 4 6.15 10.31 1.55
CA LEU A 4 5.78 9.07 0.86
C LEU A 4 4.75 9.31 -0.24
N ARG A 5 3.81 10.23 -0.02
CA ARG A 5 2.93 10.68 -1.10
C ARG A 5 3.73 11.23 -2.27
N TYR A 6 4.72 12.08 -1.99
CA TYR A 6 5.62 12.59 -3.02
C TYR A 6 6.38 11.49 -3.75
N MET A 7 6.82 10.44 -3.03
CA MET A 7 7.47 9.29 -3.66
C MET A 7 6.54 8.50 -4.58
N GLY A 8 5.27 8.33 -4.21
CA GLY A 8 4.25 7.73 -5.09
C GLY A 8 3.98 8.60 -6.31
N ASP A 9 3.87 9.93 -6.12
CA ASP A 9 3.72 10.88 -7.24
C ASP A 9 4.93 10.83 -8.20
N LEU A 10 6.16 10.65 -7.68
CA LEU A 10 7.36 10.48 -8.50
C LEU A 10 7.34 9.16 -9.27
N HIS A 11 6.86 8.09 -8.65
CA HIS A 11 6.68 6.80 -9.33
C HIS A 11 5.62 6.89 -10.44
N ALA A 12 4.47 7.51 -10.18
CA ALA A 12 3.42 7.73 -11.18
C ALA A 12 3.92 8.52 -12.41
N ARG A 13 4.95 9.35 -12.22
CA ARG A 13 5.63 10.09 -13.29
C ARG A 13 6.83 9.33 -13.90
N THR A 14 7.03 8.06 -13.55
CA THR A 14 8.15 7.21 -13.97
C THR A 14 9.54 7.74 -13.61
N ILE A 15 9.62 8.64 -12.64
CA ILE A 15 10.89 9.23 -12.16
C ILE A 15 11.61 8.25 -11.23
N VAL A 16 10.84 7.53 -10.40
CA VAL A 16 11.36 6.54 -9.45
C VAL A 16 10.96 5.14 -9.89
N HIS A 17 11.93 4.23 -9.90
CA HIS A 17 11.74 2.84 -10.28
C HIS A 17 10.83 2.10 -9.26
N PRO A 18 9.93 1.19 -9.72
CA PRO A 18 9.11 0.37 -8.84
C PRO A 18 9.87 -0.26 -7.66
N ASN A 19 11.04 -0.85 -7.93
CA ASN A 19 11.89 -1.47 -6.90
C ASN A 19 12.25 -0.55 -5.73
N SER A 20 12.45 0.74 -5.98
CA SER A 20 12.73 1.71 -4.91
C SER A 20 11.49 1.94 -4.04
N VAL A 21 10.31 2.00 -4.65
CA VAL A 21 9.03 2.12 -3.93
C VAL A 21 8.74 0.85 -3.13
N HIS A 22 8.96 -0.33 -3.71
CA HIS A 22 8.83 -1.63 -3.03
C HIS A 22 9.77 -1.76 -1.84
N HIS A 23 11.02 -1.32 -1.99
CA HIS A 23 11.97 -1.31 -0.88
C HIS A 23 11.47 -0.42 0.27
N CYS A 24 10.96 0.78 -0.05
CA CYS A 24 10.37 1.64 0.97
C CYS A 24 9.12 1.05 1.60
N LEU A 25 8.25 0.38 0.83
CA LEU A 25 7.09 -0.33 1.36
C LEU A 25 7.51 -1.43 2.33
N GLY A 26 8.54 -2.21 1.98
CA GLY A 26 9.11 -3.24 2.86
C GLY A 26 9.54 -2.68 4.21
N ILE A 27 10.35 -1.61 4.20
CA ILE A 27 10.78 -0.93 5.43
C ILE A 27 9.59 -0.46 6.26
N LEU A 28 8.58 0.16 5.63
CA LEU A 28 7.41 0.68 6.33
C LEU A 28 6.54 -0.41 6.95
N ILE A 29 6.48 -1.59 6.33
CA ILE A 29 5.75 -2.74 6.84
C ILE A 29 6.51 -3.38 8.00
N ASP A 30 7.82 -3.59 7.85
CA ASP A 30 8.68 -4.19 8.88
C ASP A 30 8.73 -3.35 10.16
N GLU A 31 8.73 -2.02 10.02
CA GLU A 31 8.75 -1.07 11.14
C GLU A 31 7.35 -0.60 11.59
N MET A 32 6.27 -1.25 11.12
CA MET A 32 4.90 -0.79 11.35
C MET A 32 4.45 -0.98 12.80
N ILE A 33 4.63 0.06 13.62
CA ILE A 33 4.26 0.07 15.05
C ILE A 33 3.11 1.03 15.41
N SER A 34 2.72 1.89 14.46
CA SER A 34 1.75 2.98 14.71
C SER A 34 0.83 3.23 13.51
N ILE A 35 -0.31 3.88 13.77
CA ILE A 35 -1.26 4.26 12.71
C ILE A 35 -0.66 5.22 11.68
N GLU A 36 0.36 6.00 12.06
CA GLU A 36 1.05 6.87 11.13
C GLU A 36 1.73 6.07 10.01
N HIS A 37 2.30 4.89 10.31
CA HIS A 37 2.88 4.01 9.29
C HIS A 37 1.82 3.49 8.31
N ILE A 38 0.68 3.00 8.81
CA ILE A 38 -0.47 2.56 7.99
C ILE A 38 -0.89 3.66 7.03
N SER A 39 -0.93 4.89 7.52
CA SER A 39 -1.43 6.03 6.75
C SER A 39 -0.38 6.56 5.77
N ALA A 40 0.89 6.39 6.10
CA ALA A 40 2.01 6.67 5.22
C ALA A 40 2.00 5.66 4.05
N ILE A 41 1.79 4.37 4.33
CA ILE A 41 1.58 3.30 3.34
C ILE A 41 0.37 3.64 2.46
N HIS A 42 -0.77 3.98 3.06
CA HIS A 42 -1.97 4.36 2.32
C HIS A 42 -1.71 5.53 1.35
N ALA A 43 -1.07 6.61 1.83
CA ALA A 43 -0.74 7.75 0.98
C ALA A 43 0.25 7.41 -0.14
N LEU A 44 1.20 6.49 0.09
CA LEU A 44 2.13 6.01 -0.94
C LEU A 44 1.40 5.22 -2.01
N ILE A 45 0.56 4.26 -1.61
CA ILE A 45 -0.21 3.42 -2.54
C ILE A 45 -1.18 4.30 -3.33
N GLU A 46 -1.97 5.15 -2.67
CA GLU A 46 -2.95 6.03 -3.33
C GLU A 46 -2.34 6.98 -4.37
N SER A 47 -1.11 7.45 -4.14
CA SER A 47 -0.39 8.32 -5.09
C SER A 47 0.41 7.56 -6.14
N SER A 48 0.60 6.26 -5.94
CA SER A 48 1.22 5.37 -6.92
C SER A 48 0.17 4.90 -7.94
N THR A 49 0.63 4.19 -8.96
CA THR A 49 -0.21 3.63 -10.03
C THR A 49 -0.12 2.11 -10.02
N LYS A 50 -1.09 1.43 -10.66
CA LYS A 50 -1.09 -0.04 -10.78
C LYS A 50 0.18 -0.61 -11.43
N THR A 51 0.89 0.21 -12.21
CA THR A 51 2.20 -0.12 -12.80
C THR A 51 3.30 -0.39 -11.78
N LEU A 52 3.10 -0.03 -10.51
CA LEU A 52 3.99 -0.40 -9.41
C LEU A 52 4.20 -1.93 -9.35
N TRP A 53 3.20 -2.70 -9.76
CA TRP A 53 3.17 -4.16 -9.63
C TRP A 53 3.39 -4.88 -10.97
N ALA A 54 3.85 -4.20 -12.02
CA ALA A 54 3.77 -4.71 -13.39
C ALA A 54 4.59 -5.98 -13.71
N GLU A 55 5.61 -6.32 -12.91
CA GLU A 55 6.47 -7.50 -13.18
C GLU A 55 5.80 -8.83 -12.82
N ASP A 56 5.16 -8.91 -11.64
CA ASP A 56 4.37 -10.06 -11.19
C ASP A 56 3.22 -9.57 -10.29
N PRO A 57 2.16 -9.00 -10.88
CA PRO A 57 1.14 -8.28 -10.11
C PRO A 57 0.41 -9.19 -9.14
N THR A 58 0.08 -10.41 -9.55
CA THR A 58 -0.69 -11.33 -8.72
C THR A 58 0.08 -11.76 -7.48
N VAL A 59 1.36 -12.15 -7.63
CA VAL A 59 2.18 -12.58 -6.49
C VAL A 59 2.55 -11.38 -5.62
N MET A 60 3.04 -10.28 -6.22
CA MET A 60 3.51 -9.13 -5.44
C MET A 60 2.40 -8.42 -4.68
N MET A 61 1.21 -8.26 -5.28
CA MET A 61 0.06 -7.68 -4.58
C MET A 61 -0.43 -8.60 -3.45
N PHE A 62 -0.45 -9.91 -3.67
CA PHE A 62 -0.82 -10.89 -2.63
C PHE A 62 0.16 -10.83 -1.46
N ASP A 63 1.46 -10.88 -1.73
CA ASP A 63 2.52 -10.83 -0.72
C ASP A 63 2.46 -9.52 0.06
N PHE A 64 2.26 -8.39 -0.62
CA PHE A 64 2.06 -7.09 0.01
C PHE A 64 0.84 -7.09 0.94
N ILE A 65 -0.34 -7.49 0.46
CA ILE A 65 -1.57 -7.51 1.27
C ILE A 65 -1.39 -8.42 2.49
N HIS A 66 -0.80 -9.60 2.30
CA HIS A 66 -0.56 -10.55 3.37
C HIS A 66 0.40 -9.98 4.43
N ALA A 67 1.54 -9.42 4.00
CA ALA A 67 2.52 -8.82 4.90
C ALA A 67 1.93 -7.62 5.65
N PHE A 68 1.25 -6.72 4.94
CA PHE A 68 0.63 -5.52 5.50
C PHE A 68 -0.44 -5.88 6.55
N THR A 69 -1.39 -6.74 6.21
CA THR A 69 -2.45 -7.14 7.13
C THR A 69 -1.91 -7.90 8.35
N SER A 70 -0.91 -8.77 8.18
CA SER A 70 -0.28 -9.49 9.29
C SER A 70 0.36 -8.53 10.31
N HIS A 71 1.10 -7.54 9.82
CA HIS A 71 1.80 -6.57 10.68
C HIS A 71 0.86 -5.58 11.36
N THR A 72 -0.35 -5.34 10.84
CA THR A 72 -1.32 -4.42 11.50
C THR A 72 -1.75 -4.90 12.89
N ARG A 73 -1.59 -6.20 13.19
CA ARG A 73 -1.83 -6.76 14.53
C ARG A 73 -0.82 -6.26 15.57
N ASN A 74 0.35 -5.82 15.13
CA ASN A 74 1.41 -5.29 15.99
C ASN A 74 1.28 -3.78 16.21
N VAL A 75 0.34 -3.13 15.53
CA VAL A 75 0.14 -1.68 15.66
C VAL A 75 -0.49 -1.38 17.00
N SER A 76 0.24 -0.62 17.81
CA SER A 76 -0.26 -0.13 19.09
C SER A 76 -1.38 0.89 18.87
N ASN A 77 -2.33 0.97 19.80
CA ASN A 77 -3.37 2.03 19.80
C ASN A 77 -2.79 3.43 20.11
N ILE A 78 -1.47 3.55 20.16
CA ILE A 78 -0.75 4.77 20.51
C ILE A 78 -0.45 5.51 19.20
N SER A 79 -1.20 6.58 18.93
CA SER A 79 -0.78 7.56 17.93
C SER A 79 0.38 8.37 18.48
N VAL A 80 1.42 8.57 17.67
CA VAL A 80 2.53 9.48 18.00
C VAL A 80 2.05 10.93 18.13
N ARG A 81 0.83 11.25 17.64
CA ARG A 81 0.18 12.56 17.76
C ARG A 81 -0.69 12.71 19.00
N GLY A 82 -0.75 11.70 19.88
CA GLY A 82 -1.50 11.76 21.13
C GLY A 82 -3.02 11.68 20.97
N SER A 83 -3.50 11.25 19.80
CA SER A 83 -4.92 10.96 19.59
C SER A 83 -5.18 9.48 19.87
N ASP A 84 -6.12 9.17 20.77
CA ASP A 84 -6.52 7.78 21.02
C ASP A 84 -7.03 7.17 19.71
N CYS A 85 -6.26 6.24 19.16
CA CYS A 85 -6.61 5.58 17.93
C CYS A 85 -7.46 4.37 18.26
N VAL A 86 -8.74 4.42 17.87
CA VAL A 86 -9.68 3.32 18.10
C VAL A 86 -9.36 2.20 17.09
N PRO A 87 -9.36 0.91 17.49
CA PRO A 87 -9.10 -0.21 16.58
C PRO A 87 -9.94 -0.22 15.29
N GLN A 88 -11.15 0.33 15.32
CA GLN A 88 -12.02 0.50 14.17
C GLN A 88 -11.41 1.41 13.09
N GLU A 89 -10.66 2.43 13.48
CA GLU A 89 -10.01 3.34 12.54
C GLU A 89 -8.81 2.69 11.85
N ILE A 90 -8.03 1.89 12.61
CA ILE A 90 -6.96 1.05 12.07
C ILE A 90 -7.56 0.11 11.01
N TYR A 91 -8.60 -0.63 11.38
CA TYR A 91 -9.28 -1.55 10.47
C TYR A 91 -9.76 -0.84 9.21
N LYS A 92 -10.43 0.31 9.34
CA LYS A 92 -10.92 1.08 8.19
C LYS A 92 -9.79 1.50 7.24
N ARG A 93 -8.65 1.97 7.76
CA ARG A 93 -7.51 2.37 6.92
C ARG A 93 -6.85 1.18 6.24
N VAL A 94 -6.74 0.05 6.94
CA VAL A 94 -6.19 -1.19 6.37
C VAL A 94 -7.09 -1.71 5.26
N SER A 95 -8.40 -1.79 5.49
CA SER A 95 -9.36 -2.23 4.47
C SER A 95 -9.32 -1.33 3.23
N GLY A 96 -9.21 -0.01 3.39
CA GLY A 96 -9.11 0.91 2.24
C GLY A 96 -7.90 0.64 1.34
N VAL A 97 -6.73 0.32 1.93
CA VAL A 97 -5.54 -0.06 1.15
C VAL A 97 -5.75 -1.39 0.44
N VAL A 98 -6.29 -2.39 1.15
CA VAL A 98 -6.51 -3.73 0.60
C VAL A 98 -7.53 -3.70 -0.54
N GLU A 99 -8.63 -2.96 -0.38
CA GLU A 99 -9.64 -2.76 -1.42
C GLU A 99 -9.04 -2.07 -2.65
N LEU A 100 -8.21 -1.03 -2.47
CA LEU A 100 -7.55 -0.34 -3.57
C LEU A 100 -6.62 -1.27 -4.37
N VAL A 101 -5.79 -2.06 -3.69
CA VAL A 101 -4.86 -2.98 -4.35
C VAL A 101 -5.60 -4.13 -5.03
N ASN A 102 -6.65 -4.68 -4.40
CA ASN A 102 -7.48 -5.71 -5.03
C ASN A 102 -8.23 -5.16 -6.25
N GLY A 103 -8.71 -3.91 -6.22
CA GLY A 103 -9.32 -3.27 -7.38
C GLY A 103 -8.36 -3.20 -8.57
N TRP A 104 -7.09 -2.87 -8.32
CA TRP A 104 -6.07 -2.91 -9.38
C TRP A 104 -5.75 -4.31 -9.88
N LYS A 105 -5.78 -5.31 -8.99
CA LYS A 105 -5.62 -6.72 -9.36
C LYS A 105 -6.71 -7.14 -10.35
N ASP A 106 -7.96 -6.85 -10.03
CA ASP A 106 -9.11 -7.20 -10.87
C ASP A 106 -9.04 -6.50 -12.25
N GLU A 107 -8.61 -5.24 -12.29
CA GLU A 107 -8.38 -4.51 -13.55
C GLU A 107 -7.27 -5.14 -14.39
N LEU A 108 -6.15 -5.52 -13.79
CA LEU A 108 -5.01 -6.12 -14.52
C LEU A 108 -5.36 -7.51 -15.05
N GLU A 109 -6.12 -8.30 -14.29
CA GLU A 109 -6.63 -9.59 -14.77
C GLU A 109 -7.60 -9.39 -15.96
N HIS A 110 -8.45 -8.36 -15.92
CA HIS A 110 -9.32 -8.04 -17.06
C HIS A 110 -8.53 -7.58 -18.29
N ASP A 111 -7.51 -6.73 -18.13
CA ASP A 111 -6.68 -6.22 -19.22
C ASP A 111 -5.90 -7.35 -19.94
N VAL A 112 -5.49 -8.40 -19.21
CA VAL A 112 -4.74 -9.55 -19.75
C VAL A 112 -5.63 -10.55 -20.49
N TYR A 113 -6.86 -10.77 -20.02
CA TYR A 113 -7.80 -11.73 -20.61
C TYR A 113 -8.85 -11.09 -21.55
N GLY A 114 -8.88 -9.76 -21.67
CA GLY A 114 -9.91 -8.99 -22.38
C GLY A 114 -9.70 -8.75 -23.87
N LEU A 115 -8.64 -9.26 -24.50
CA LEU A 115 -8.45 -9.18 -25.97
C LEU A 115 -8.81 -10.51 -26.63
N SER A 116 -10.11 -10.77 -26.77
CA SER A 116 -10.66 -11.79 -27.67
C SER A 116 -11.98 -11.28 -28.25
N TYR A 117 -11.88 -10.42 -29.25
CA TYR A 117 -12.94 -10.18 -30.25
C TYR A 117 -12.31 -10.15 -31.64
#